data_AF-A0A1Y2LQY6-F1
#
_entry.id   AF-A0A1Y2LQY6-F1
#
_cell.length_a   1.000
_cell.length_b   1.000
_cell.length_c   1.000
_cell.angle_alpha   90.00
_cell.angle_beta   90.00
_cell.angle_gamma   90.00
#
_symmetry.space_group_name_H-M   'P 1'
#
loop_
_entity.id
_entity.type
_entity.pdbx_description
1 polymer ?
#
loop_
_entity_poly.entity_id
_entity_poly.type
_entity_poly.pdbx_seq_one_letter_code
_entity_poly.pdbx_strand_id
1 'polypeptide(L)'
;MPQDMPPVGGYNPVQYKRNLPVRGFRPAVYLIGSGALMAYGFWRVGQGIREHNELAREKMWARIHLIPALQAEEDRDQVRRYLADKAREKELLGTETRVYHSDRFVRPTFAITPENETK
;
A
#
# COMPACT_ATOMS: atom_id res chain seq x y z
N MET A 1 -21.81 76.84 -36.88
CA MET A 1 -21.96 75.45 -36.40
C MET A 1 -22.14 75.51 -34.90
N PRO A 2 -23.10 74.76 -34.31
CA PRO A 2 -23.26 74.70 -32.86
C PRO A 2 -22.00 74.08 -32.24
N GLN A 3 -21.47 74.72 -31.20
CA GLN A 3 -20.33 74.22 -30.43
C GLN A 3 -20.85 73.22 -29.39
N ASP A 4 -20.21 72.06 -29.27
CA ASP A 4 -20.61 71.06 -28.27
C ASP A 4 -20.19 71.53 -26.87
N MET A 5 -21.13 71.59 -25.95
CA MET A 5 -20.95 72.17 -24.62
C MET A 5 -21.40 71.17 -23.55
N PRO A 6 -20.74 71.13 -22.36
CA PRO A 6 -21.21 70.31 -21.27
C PRO A 6 -22.62 70.76 -20.82
N PRO A 7 -23.41 69.85 -20.23
CA PRO A 7 -24.73 70.20 -19.71
C PRO A 7 -24.64 71.30 -18.65
N VAL A 8 -25.69 72.13 -18.53
CA VAL A 8 -25.73 73.31 -17.63
C VAL A 8 -25.44 72.96 -16.16
N GLY A 9 -25.68 71.71 -15.75
CA GLY A 9 -25.39 71.20 -14.40
C GLY A 9 -24.10 70.38 -14.26
N GLY A 10 -23.28 70.25 -15.31
CA GLY A 10 -22.07 69.42 -15.33
C GLY A 10 -22.35 67.92 -15.42
N TYR A 11 -21.28 67.12 -15.52
CA TYR A 11 -21.37 65.66 -15.51
C TYR A 11 -21.38 65.11 -14.08
N ASN A 12 -22.00 63.94 -13.91
CA ASN A 12 -21.95 63.22 -12.65
C ASN A 12 -20.52 62.88 -12.23
N PRO A 13 -20.23 62.84 -10.92
CA PRO A 13 -18.91 62.49 -10.43
C PRO A 13 -18.56 61.05 -10.81
N VAL A 14 -17.46 60.88 -11.53
CA VAL A 14 -16.92 59.58 -11.90
C VAL A 14 -16.03 59.07 -10.78
N GLN A 15 -16.22 57.81 -10.36
CA GLN A 15 -15.35 57.19 -9.38
C GLN A 15 -13.97 56.89 -10.00
N TYR A 16 -12.99 57.75 -9.69
CA TYR A 16 -11.60 57.59 -10.15
C TYR A 16 -10.71 56.82 -9.16
N LYS A 17 -11.20 56.55 -7.95
CA LYS A 17 -10.46 55.85 -6.88
C LYS A 17 -10.72 54.35 -6.91
N ARG A 18 -9.71 53.58 -6.48
CA ARG A 18 -9.78 52.12 -6.33
C ARG A 18 -10.91 51.74 -5.35
N ASN A 19 -11.82 50.88 -5.80
CA ASN A 19 -12.88 50.30 -4.98
C ASN A 19 -12.65 48.80 -4.77
N LEU A 20 -11.72 48.45 -3.89
CA LEU A 20 -11.44 47.05 -3.54
C LEU A 20 -11.85 46.76 -2.10
N PRO A 21 -13.07 46.24 -1.87
CA PRO A 21 -13.48 45.83 -0.54
C PRO A 21 -12.71 44.57 -0.11
N VAL A 22 -12.10 44.60 1.06
CA VAL A 22 -11.49 43.41 1.68
C VAL A 22 -12.62 42.52 2.20
N ARG A 23 -12.93 41.46 1.45
CA ARG A 23 -13.99 40.48 1.78
C ARG A 23 -13.37 39.22 2.35
N GLY A 24 -14.10 38.57 3.26
CA GLY A 24 -13.70 37.30 3.88
C GLY A 24 -13.79 37.33 5.41
N PHE A 25 -13.55 36.18 6.02
CA PHE A 25 -13.50 36.08 7.47
C PHE A 25 -12.12 36.51 7.99
N ARG A 26 -12.03 36.81 9.29
CA ARG A 26 -10.75 37.10 9.93
C ARG A 26 -9.83 35.87 9.82
N PRO A 27 -8.50 36.02 9.64
CA PRO A 27 -7.57 34.89 9.52
C PRO A 27 -7.71 33.81 10.61
N ALA A 28 -8.01 34.24 11.84
CA ALA A 28 -8.24 33.34 12.97
C ALA A 28 -9.40 32.34 12.73
N VAL A 29 -10.46 32.75 12.03
CA VAL A 29 -11.61 31.89 11.73
C VAL A 29 -11.19 30.76 10.79
N TYR A 30 -10.35 31.05 9.80
CA TYR A 30 -9.81 30.02 8.91
C TYR A 30 -8.91 29.04 9.65
N LEU A 31 -8.08 29.51 10.58
CA LEU A 31 -7.19 28.68 11.38
C LEU A 31 -7.98 27.75 12.31
N ILE A 32 -9.03 28.26 12.97
CA ILE A 32 -9.90 27.43 13.81
C ILE A 32 -10.68 26.43 12.96
N GLY A 33 -11.22 26.86 11.82
CA GLY A 33 -11.96 25.99 10.91
C GLY A 33 -11.10 24.84 10.37
N SER A 34 -9.88 25.13 9.93
CA SER A 34 -8.95 24.10 9.46
C SER A 34 -8.49 23.19 10.61
N GLY A 35 -8.19 23.76 11.77
CA GLY A 35 -7.84 23.00 12.97
C GLY A 35 -8.92 22.01 13.40
N ALA A 36 -10.17 22.44 13.43
CA ALA A 36 -11.32 21.60 13.77
C ALA A 36 -11.52 20.47 12.74
N LEU A 37 -11.40 20.79 11.45
CA LEU A 37 -11.53 19.80 10.38
C LEU A 37 -10.42 18.73 10.46
N MET A 38 -9.17 19.15 10.70
CA MET A 38 -8.06 18.23 10.90
C MET A 38 -8.27 17.36 12.15
N ALA A 39 -8.64 17.95 13.28
CA ALA A 39 -8.87 17.22 14.52
C ALA A 39 -9.95 16.14 14.35
N TYR A 40 -11.06 16.48 13.67
CA TYR A 40 -12.09 15.51 13.33
C TYR A 40 -11.58 14.42 12.37
N GLY A 41 -10.80 14.80 11.36
CA GLY A 41 -10.18 13.86 10.44
C GLY A 41 -9.29 12.84 11.16
N PHE A 42 -8.41 13.29 12.04
CA PHE A 42 -7.55 12.39 12.84
C PHE A 42 -8.34 11.49 13.77
N TRP A 43 -9.41 11.99 14.38
CA TRP A 43 -10.30 11.15 15.19
C TRP A 43 -10.95 10.04 14.36
N ARG A 44 -11.46 10.35 13.16
CA ARG A 44 -12.08 9.35 12.27
C ARG A 44 -11.07 8.33 11.75
N VAL A 45 -9.87 8.76 11.38
CA VAL A 45 -8.77 7.88 10.97
C VAL A 45 -8.36 6.94 12.11
N GLY A 46 -8.28 7.45 13.35
CA GLY A 46 -7.97 6.61 14.52
C GLY A 46 -8.96 5.47 14.72
N GLN A 47 -10.26 5.70 14.47
CA GLN A 47 -11.26 4.63 14.52
C GLN A 47 -11.05 3.61 13.39
N GLY A 48 -10.77 4.06 12.16
CA GLY A 48 -10.50 3.17 11.03
C GLY A 48 -9.24 2.32 11.21
N ILE A 49 -8.19 2.87 11.80
CA ILE A 49 -6.97 2.11 12.12
C ILE A 49 -7.26 0.98 13.12
N ARG A 50 -8.11 1.23 14.12
CA ARG A 50 -8.51 0.20 15.09
C ARG A 50 -9.25 -0.94 14.39
N GLU A 51 -10.19 -0.61 13.51
CA GLU A 51 -10.91 -1.61 12.72
C GLU A 51 -9.97 -2.42 11.82
N HIS A 52 -9.05 -1.76 11.10
CA HIS A 52 -8.05 -2.45 10.27
C HIS A 52 -7.16 -3.39 11.08
N ASN A 53 -6.80 -3.03 12.31
CA ASN A 53 -6.01 -3.89 13.18
C ASN A 53 -6.80 -5.13 13.62
N GLU A 54 -8.11 -5.00 13.87
CA GLU A 54 -8.97 -6.15 14.17
C GLU A 54 -9.11 -7.07 12.95
N LEU A 55 -9.31 -6.53 11.76
CA LEU A 55 -9.34 -7.31 10.51
C LEU A 55 -7.99 -8.01 10.22
N ALA A 56 -6.88 -7.33 10.47
CA ALA A 56 -5.55 -7.91 10.33
C ALA A 56 -5.33 -9.05 11.35
N ARG A 57 -5.84 -8.88 12.58
CA ARG A 57 -5.82 -9.92 13.61
C ARG A 57 -6.65 -11.13 13.17
N GLU A 58 -7.87 -10.92 12.69
CA GLU A 58 -8.72 -11.99 12.15
C GLU A 58 -8.01 -12.77 11.03
N LYS A 59 -7.44 -12.05 10.05
CA LYS A 59 -6.66 -12.65 8.96
C LYS A 59 -5.48 -13.47 9.48
N MET A 60 -4.77 -12.97 10.49
CA MET A 60 -3.64 -13.68 11.08
C MET A 60 -4.09 -14.96 11.79
N TRP A 61 -5.19 -14.91 12.55
CA TRP A 61 -5.76 -16.09 13.20
C TRP A 61 -6.22 -17.13 12.19
N ALA A 62 -6.91 -16.72 11.12
CA ALA A 62 -7.28 -17.63 10.04
C ALA A 62 -6.04 -18.33 9.47
N ARG A 63 -4.95 -17.58 9.29
CA ARG A 63 -3.68 -18.13 8.82
C ARG A 63 -3.06 -19.13 9.79
N ILE A 64 -2.99 -18.80 11.09
CA ILE A 64 -2.42 -19.68 12.13
C ILE A 64 -3.12 -21.04 12.14
N HIS A 65 -4.44 -21.07 11.96
CA HIS A 65 -5.20 -22.32 11.96
C HIS A 65 -5.01 -23.14 10.67
N LEU A 66 -4.73 -22.49 9.54
CA LEU A 66 -4.53 -23.17 8.25
C LEU A 66 -3.08 -23.60 8.00
N ILE A 67 -2.09 -22.87 8.56
CA ILE A 67 -0.66 -23.14 8.35
C ILE A 67 -0.28 -24.60 8.63
N PRO A 68 -0.71 -25.26 9.72
CA PRO A 68 -0.27 -26.63 10.01
C PRO A 68 -0.67 -27.63 8.92
N ALA A 69 -1.86 -27.48 8.33
CA ALA A 69 -2.32 -28.35 7.25
C ALA A 69 -1.49 -28.12 5.98
N LEU A 70 -1.31 -26.85 5.58
CA LEU A 70 -0.53 -26.49 4.40
C LEU A 70 0.95 -26.88 4.53
N GLN A 71 1.54 -26.68 5.71
CA GLN A 71 2.91 -27.08 5.99
C GLN A 71 3.08 -28.60 5.91
N ALA A 72 2.13 -29.36 6.45
CA ALA A 72 2.17 -30.82 6.38
C ALA A 72 2.05 -31.35 4.93
N GLU A 73 1.26 -30.69 4.08
CA GLU A 73 1.19 -30.98 2.65
C GLU A 73 2.52 -30.69 1.95
N GLU A 74 3.10 -29.51 2.20
CA GLU A 74 4.39 -29.12 1.63
C GLU A 74 5.52 -30.05 2.07
N ASP A 75 5.57 -30.41 3.36
CA ASP A 75 6.59 -31.31 3.91
C ASP A 75 6.53 -32.70 3.27
N ARG A 76 5.31 -33.24 3.02
CA ARG A 76 5.13 -34.52 2.33
C ARG A 76 5.64 -34.48 0.90
N ASP A 77 5.30 -33.42 0.16
CA ASP A 77 5.76 -33.24 -1.22
C ASP A 77 7.28 -33.05 -1.29
N GLN A 78 7.86 -32.36 -0.31
CA GLN A 78 9.31 -32.16 -0.24
C GLN A 78 10.06 -33.44 0.02
N VAL A 79 9.61 -34.26 0.97
CA VAL A 79 10.20 -35.57 1.23
C VAL A 79 10.09 -36.45 -0.02
N ARG A 80 8.95 -36.43 -0.72
CA ARG A 80 8.76 -37.17 -1.96
C ARG A 80 9.77 -36.76 -3.04
N ARG A 81 9.95 -35.45 -3.28
CA ARG A 81 10.90 -34.94 -4.28
C ARG A 81 12.34 -35.27 -3.89
N TYR A 82 12.68 -35.05 -2.62
CA TYR A 82 14.02 -35.32 -2.09
C TYR A 82 14.44 -36.79 -2.25
N LEU A 83 13.55 -37.73 -1.90
CA LEU A 83 13.84 -39.15 -2.05
C LEU A 83 13.92 -39.56 -3.53
N ALA A 84 13.09 -38.98 -4.40
CA ALA A 84 13.14 -39.23 -5.84
C ALA A 84 14.44 -38.71 -6.47
N ASP A 85 14.91 -37.54 -6.05
CA ASP A 85 16.18 -36.98 -6.54
C ASP A 85 17.38 -37.80 -6.06
N LYS A 86 17.37 -38.28 -4.80
CA LYS A 86 18.40 -39.21 -4.31
C LYS A 86 18.43 -40.53 -5.06
N ALA A 87 17.26 -41.10 -5.36
CA ALA A 87 17.18 -42.33 -6.14
C ALA A 87 17.76 -42.12 -7.55
N ARG A 88 17.43 -40.99 -8.19
CA ARG A 88 17.96 -40.61 -9.50
C ARG A 88 19.47 -40.37 -9.48
N GLU A 89 19.98 -39.68 -8.45
CA GLU A 89 21.41 -39.47 -8.26
C GLU A 89 22.15 -40.80 -8.14
N LYS A 90 21.62 -41.73 -7.33
CA LYS A 90 22.18 -43.05 -7.15
C LYS A 90 22.19 -43.88 -8.44
N GLU A 91 21.15 -43.77 -9.27
CA GLU A 91 21.08 -44.44 -10.58
C GLU A 91 22.10 -43.87 -11.58
N LEU A 92 22.29 -42.54 -11.60
CA LEU A 92 23.16 -41.88 -12.57
C LEU A 92 24.64 -41.88 -12.17
N LEU A 93 24.93 -41.68 -10.88
CA LEU A 93 26.29 -41.50 -10.36
C LEU A 93 26.77 -42.70 -9.54
N GLY A 94 25.90 -43.65 -9.22
CA GLY A 94 26.22 -44.85 -8.43
C GLY A 94 26.37 -44.61 -6.93
N THR A 95 26.36 -43.36 -6.47
CA THR A 95 26.54 -42.97 -5.07
C THR A 95 25.54 -41.89 -4.65
N GLU A 96 25.33 -41.74 -3.35
CA GLU A 96 24.57 -40.64 -2.76
C GLU A 96 25.55 -39.62 -2.19
N THR A 97 25.60 -38.41 -2.76
CA THR A 97 26.60 -37.41 -2.37
C THR A 97 26.09 -36.58 -1.19
N ARG A 98 26.74 -36.72 -0.03
CA ARG A 98 26.46 -35.89 1.14
C ARG A 98 27.36 -34.64 1.12
N VAL A 99 26.75 -33.47 0.93
CA VAL A 99 27.46 -32.17 0.92
C VAL A 99 27.85 -31.70 2.33
N TYR A 100 26.96 -31.88 3.31
CA TYR A 100 27.15 -31.39 4.67
C TYR A 100 27.52 -32.51 5.63
N HIS A 101 28.54 -32.32 6.46
CA HIS A 101 28.95 -33.29 7.49
C HIS A 101 28.03 -33.36 8.72
N SER A 102 27.04 -32.48 8.85
CA SER A 102 26.08 -32.48 9.97
C SER A 102 24.88 -33.39 9.72
N ASP A 103 24.32 -34.05 10.74
CA ASP A 103 23.15 -34.94 10.60
C ASP A 103 21.80 -34.19 10.50
N ARG A 104 21.83 -32.85 10.46
CA ARG A 104 20.64 -32.02 10.26
C ARG A 104 20.17 -32.09 8.81
N PHE A 105 18.86 -32.22 8.61
CA PHE A 105 18.25 -32.04 7.30
C PHE A 105 18.36 -30.58 6.85
N VAL A 106 18.92 -30.37 5.66
CA VAL A 106 19.01 -29.07 4.99
C VAL A 106 18.18 -29.17 3.72
N ARG A 107 17.22 -28.25 3.57
CA ARG A 107 16.37 -28.19 2.37
C ARG A 107 17.25 -27.89 1.14
N PRO A 108 17.13 -28.64 0.04
CA PRO A 108 17.86 -28.34 -1.19
C PRO A 108 17.49 -26.94 -1.71
N THR A 109 18.49 -26.10 -1.98
CA THR A 109 18.29 -24.72 -2.47
C THR A 109 17.85 -24.68 -3.93
N PHE A 110 18.34 -25.62 -4.73
CA PHE A 110 18.08 -25.68 -6.16
C PHE A 110 17.29 -26.95 -6.49
N ALA A 111 16.24 -26.79 -7.28
CA ALA A 111 15.51 -27.90 -7.88
C ALA A 111 15.91 -28.02 -9.35
N ILE A 112 16.01 -29.25 -9.84
CA ILE A 112 16.29 -29.51 -11.25
C ILE A 112 15.00 -29.21 -12.03
N THR A 113 14.99 -28.12 -12.78
CA THR A 113 13.91 -27.79 -13.72
C THR A 113 14.25 -28.33 -15.11
N PRO A 114 13.26 -28.82 -15.88
CA PRO A 114 13.50 -29.24 -17.25
C PRO A 114 13.94 -28.04 -18.10
N GLU A 115 14.84 -28.28 -19.06
CA GLU A 115 15.36 -27.24 -19.97
C GLU A 115 14.28 -26.72 -20.93
N ASN A 116 13.35 -27.59 -21.33
CA ASN A 116 12.22 -27.22 -22.16
C ASN A 116 10.92 -27.50 -21.40
N GLU A 117 10.11 -26.47 -21.17
CA GLU A 117 8.75 -26.63 -20.70
C GLU A 117 7.91 -27.22 -21.83
N THR A 118 7.35 -28.41 -21.61
CA THR A 118 6.29 -28.93 -22.50
C THR A 118 5.05 -28.08 -22.26
N LYS A 119 4.70 -27.26 -23.25
CA LYS A 119 3.44 -26.51 -23.29
C LYS A 119 2.24 -27.46 -23.41
#